data_AF-A0A925UGY8-F1
#
_entry.id   AF-A0A925UGY8-F1
#
_cell.length_a   1.000
_cell.length_b   1.000
_cell.length_c   1.000
_cell.angle_alpha   90.00
_cell.angle_beta   90.00
_cell.angle_gamma   90.00
#
_symmetry.space_group_name_H-M   'P 1'
#
loop_
_entity.id
_entity.type
_entity.pdbx_description
1 polymer ?
#
loop_
_entity_poly.entity_id
_entity_poly.type
_entity_poly.pdbx_seq_one_letter_code
_entity_poly.pdbx_strand_id
1 'polypeptide(L)'
;MAKTAAPKSAEKSVPIQRQIPVNPPSAPSKTLQVFPNPTPKRDYAIQFQIPEFTCHCPLTGQPDFAHVTIDMVADKLCVELKSLKMYMWSFRNEGAFHEKVTNDIVDEIVRVTDPRFIRITAKWYVRGGIYTNVVAEHRQKGWKPQPVVQLPAHGTATGLL
;
A
#
# COMPACT_ATOMS: atom_id res chain seq x y z
N MET A 1 62.16 18.70 -38.48
CA MET A 1 61.08 17.84 -39.00
C MET A 1 60.44 17.11 -37.83
N ALA A 2 59.10 17.12 -37.78
CA ALA A 2 58.30 16.86 -36.59
C ALA A 2 58.31 15.39 -36.13
N LYS A 3 58.28 15.17 -34.81
CA LYS A 3 58.06 13.86 -34.16
C LYS A 3 56.55 13.60 -34.11
N THR A 4 56.08 12.54 -34.78
CA THR A 4 54.68 12.12 -34.73
C THR A 4 54.49 11.15 -33.57
N ALA A 5 53.65 11.53 -32.59
CA ALA A 5 53.24 10.65 -31.49
C ALA A 5 52.09 9.73 -31.95
N ALA A 6 52.17 8.44 -31.64
CA ALA A 6 51.13 7.45 -31.92
C ALA A 6 49.87 7.72 -31.08
N PRO A 7 48.66 7.43 -31.59
CA PRO A 7 47.43 7.67 -30.85
C PRO A 7 47.31 6.66 -29.69
N LYS A 8 47.09 7.17 -28.47
CA LYS A 8 46.73 6.35 -27.31
C LYS A 8 45.37 5.71 -27.57
N SER A 9 45.31 4.38 -27.59
CA SER A 9 44.07 3.62 -27.63
C SER A 9 43.21 3.97 -26.42
N ALA A 10 42.01 4.50 -26.66
CA ALA A 10 41.02 4.71 -25.62
C ALA A 10 40.62 3.35 -25.02
N GLU A 11 41.03 3.08 -23.78
CA GLU A 11 40.51 1.95 -23.01
C GLU A 11 39.00 2.13 -22.84
N LYS A 12 38.22 1.22 -23.43
CA LYS A 12 36.78 1.16 -23.19
C LYS A 12 36.57 0.74 -21.74
N SER A 13 36.13 1.68 -20.90
CA SER A 13 35.75 1.39 -19.53
C SER A 13 34.64 0.34 -19.51
N VAL A 14 34.88 -0.75 -18.79
CA VAL A 14 33.86 -1.80 -18.59
C VAL A 14 32.72 -1.17 -17.79
N PRO A 15 31.45 -1.31 -18.22
CA PRO A 15 30.32 -0.74 -17.49
C PRO A 15 30.23 -1.38 -16.10
N ILE A 16 30.29 -0.54 -15.06
CA ILE A 16 30.14 -0.97 -13.67
C ILE A 16 28.69 -1.40 -13.48
N GLN A 17 28.46 -2.71 -13.38
CA GLN A 17 27.15 -3.25 -13.06
C GLN A 17 26.93 -3.24 -11.54
N ARG A 18 25.70 -2.93 -11.12
CA ARG A 18 25.29 -3.04 -9.73
C ARG A 18 25.42 -4.50 -9.30
N GLN A 19 26.25 -4.76 -8.30
CA GLN A 19 26.39 -6.08 -7.72
C GLN A 19 25.10 -6.47 -6.99
N ILE A 20 24.73 -7.75 -7.07
CA ILE A 20 23.62 -8.30 -6.31
C ILE A 20 23.95 -8.12 -4.83
N PRO A 21 23.09 -7.45 -4.04
CA PRO A 21 23.33 -7.27 -2.61
C PRO A 21 23.45 -8.62 -1.90
N VAL A 22 24.47 -8.78 -1.04
CA VAL A 22 24.66 -9.99 -0.22
C VAL A 22 23.44 -10.26 0.68
N ASN A 23 22.79 -9.20 1.14
CA ASN A 23 21.47 -9.26 1.77
C ASN A 23 20.41 -8.76 0.78
N PRO A 24 19.57 -9.65 0.21
CA PRO A 24 18.51 -9.21 -0.69
C PRO A 24 17.61 -8.21 0.06
N PRO A 25 17.23 -7.09 -0.56
CA PRO A 25 16.71 -5.94 0.17
C PRO A 25 15.39 -6.16 0.94
N SER A 26 14.62 -7.23 0.69
CA SER A 26 13.54 -7.77 1.55
C SER A 26 13.06 -9.13 0.96
N ALA A 27 12.24 -9.91 1.67
CA ALA A 27 11.59 -11.12 1.15
C ALA A 27 10.09 -11.17 1.55
N PRO A 28 9.19 -11.71 0.71
CA PRO A 28 7.77 -11.77 1.02
C PRO A 28 7.50 -12.53 2.33
N SER A 29 6.53 -12.07 3.11
CA SER A 29 6.18 -12.67 4.40
C SER A 29 4.71 -12.43 4.70
N LYS A 30 4.02 -13.45 5.19
CA LYS A 30 2.62 -13.34 5.66
C LYS A 30 2.48 -12.74 7.06
N THR A 31 3.60 -12.42 7.72
CA THR A 31 3.57 -11.89 9.09
C THR A 31 3.48 -10.37 9.08
N LEU A 32 2.35 -9.83 9.54
CA LEU A 32 2.24 -8.41 9.88
C LEU A 32 2.85 -8.14 11.26
N GLN A 33 3.59 -7.05 11.34
CA GLN A 33 4.09 -6.49 12.60
C GLN A 33 3.30 -5.23 12.94
N VAL A 34 3.26 -4.90 14.22
CA VAL A 34 2.52 -3.76 14.76
C VAL A 34 3.37 -2.99 15.75
N PHE A 35 3.02 -1.73 15.96
CA PHE A 35 3.62 -0.89 16.98
C PHE A 35 2.53 -0.12 17.74
N PRO A 36 2.80 0.36 18.97
CA PRO A 36 1.83 1.14 19.74
C PRO A 36 1.39 2.39 18.99
N ASN A 37 0.08 2.65 18.95
CA ASN A 37 -0.46 3.91 18.44
C ASN A 37 0.14 5.07 19.26
N PRO A 38 0.82 6.05 18.64
CA PRO A 38 1.46 7.15 19.35
C PRO A 38 0.47 8.17 19.92
N THR A 39 -0.76 8.24 19.37
CA THR A 39 -1.80 9.20 19.76
C THR A 39 -3.18 8.54 19.92
N PRO A 40 -3.37 7.57 20.83
CA PRO A 40 -4.58 6.76 20.93
C PRO A 40 -5.80 7.52 21.48
N LYS A 41 -5.56 8.70 22.07
CA LYS A 41 -6.60 9.55 22.69
C LYS A 41 -7.51 10.24 21.66
N ARG A 42 -7.16 10.23 20.37
CA ARG A 42 -7.89 10.93 19.31
C ARG A 42 -8.04 10.01 18.10
N ASP A 43 -9.20 10.05 17.46
CA ASP A 43 -9.37 9.46 16.13
C ASP A 43 -8.59 10.27 15.09
N TYR A 44 -7.78 9.60 14.30
CA TYR A 44 -7.14 10.15 13.11
C TYR A 44 -7.14 9.09 12.01
N ALA A 45 -7.23 9.52 10.76
CA ALA A 45 -7.25 8.63 9.61
C ALA A 45 -5.81 8.37 9.13
N ILE A 46 -5.49 7.10 8.91
CA ILE A 46 -4.29 6.65 8.21
C ILE A 46 -4.75 6.13 6.85
N GLN A 47 -4.11 6.59 5.78
CA GLN A 47 -4.33 6.05 4.44
C GLN A 47 -3.04 5.45 3.90
N PHE A 48 -3.08 4.17 3.53
CA PHE A 48 -2.04 3.52 2.76
C PHE A 48 -2.51 3.35 1.31
N GLN A 49 -1.63 3.68 0.37
CA GLN A 49 -1.85 3.44 -1.04
C GLN A 49 -0.81 2.44 -1.54
N ILE A 50 -1.29 1.31 -2.05
CA ILE A 50 -0.49 0.22 -2.58
C ILE A 50 -0.83 0.07 -4.07
N PRO A 51 -0.18 0.86 -4.95
CA PRO A 51 -0.47 0.85 -6.39
C PRO A 51 0.11 -0.37 -7.12
N GLU A 52 0.89 -1.21 -6.44
CA GLU A 52 1.62 -2.33 -7.06
C GLU A 52 1.15 -3.69 -6.54
N PHE A 53 -0.12 -3.81 -6.12
CA PHE A 53 -0.64 -5.10 -5.68
C PHE A 53 -0.84 -6.04 -6.88
N THR A 54 -0.44 -7.31 -6.70
CA THR A 54 -0.63 -8.35 -7.70
C THR A 54 -0.80 -9.72 -7.05
N CYS A 55 -1.59 -10.58 -7.69
CA CYS A 55 -1.75 -11.99 -7.38
C CYS A 55 -2.05 -12.78 -8.66
N HIS A 56 -2.36 -14.06 -8.57
CA HIS A 56 -2.76 -14.87 -9.71
C HIS A 56 -4.26 -15.18 -9.68
N CYS A 57 -4.87 -15.23 -10.86
CA CYS A 57 -6.19 -15.80 -11.02
C CYS A 57 -6.12 -17.31 -10.68
N PRO A 58 -6.95 -17.83 -9.76
CA PRO A 58 -6.87 -19.23 -9.33
C PRO A 58 -7.24 -20.22 -10.44
N LEU A 59 -7.95 -19.77 -11.48
CA LEU A 59 -8.40 -20.62 -12.59
C LEU A 59 -7.40 -20.68 -13.75
N THR A 60 -6.78 -19.54 -14.10
CA THR A 60 -5.95 -19.42 -15.31
C THR A 60 -4.47 -19.24 -15.01
N GLY A 61 -4.10 -18.93 -13.76
CA GLY A 61 -2.73 -18.56 -13.38
C GLY A 61 -2.27 -17.20 -13.91
N GLN A 62 -3.12 -16.45 -14.62
CA GLN A 62 -2.74 -15.13 -15.13
C GLN A 62 -2.58 -14.12 -13.99
N PRO A 63 -1.59 -13.21 -14.06
CA PRO A 63 -1.33 -12.24 -12.99
C PRO A 63 -2.34 -11.09 -13.01
N ASP A 64 -3.15 -10.99 -11.96
CA ASP A 64 -4.06 -9.87 -11.72
C ASP A 64 -3.35 -8.72 -10.99
N PHE A 65 -3.79 -7.49 -11.22
CA PHE A 65 -3.20 -6.28 -10.65
C PHE A 65 -4.28 -5.40 -10.05
N ALA A 66 -3.97 -4.67 -8.97
CA ALA A 66 -4.88 -3.73 -8.35
C ALA A 66 -4.16 -2.54 -7.72
N HIS A 67 -4.89 -1.43 -7.63
CA HIS A 67 -4.60 -0.36 -6.69
C HIS A 67 -5.39 -0.61 -5.41
N VAL A 68 -4.68 -0.92 -4.32
CA VAL A 68 -5.29 -1.15 -3.01
C VAL A 68 -5.12 0.08 -2.14
N THR A 69 -6.23 0.65 -1.67
CA THR A 69 -6.27 1.73 -0.69
C THR A 69 -6.77 1.18 0.64
N ILE A 70 -6.04 1.45 1.72
CA ILE A 70 -6.43 1.08 3.09
C ILE A 70 -6.66 2.37 3.86
N ASP A 71 -7.91 2.63 4.25
CA ASP A 71 -8.29 3.71 5.15
C ASP A 71 -8.54 3.13 6.55
N MET A 72 -7.86 3.64 7.56
CA MET A 72 -7.89 3.04 8.90
C MET A 72 -7.95 4.12 10.00
N VAL A 73 -8.73 3.84 11.05
CA VAL A 73 -8.63 4.51 12.35
C VAL A 73 -8.18 3.46 13.36
N ALA A 74 -6.92 3.54 13.78
CA ALA A 74 -6.33 2.61 14.74
C ALA A 74 -6.92 2.81 16.15
N ASP A 75 -6.95 1.74 16.95
CA ASP A 75 -7.14 1.86 18.40
C ASP A 75 -5.78 1.91 19.11
N LYS A 76 -5.30 0.80 19.69
CA LYS A 76 -4.03 0.75 20.44
C LYS A 76 -2.82 0.45 19.58
N LEU A 77 -3.01 -0.13 18.40
CA LEU A 77 -1.92 -0.64 17.56
C LEU A 77 -2.04 -0.10 16.13
N CYS A 78 -0.90 0.24 15.55
CA CYS A 78 -0.76 0.60 14.14
C CYS A 78 0.00 -0.51 13.40
N VAL A 79 -0.31 -0.70 12.12
CA VAL A 79 0.44 -1.62 11.25
C VAL A 79 1.82 -1.04 10.94
N GLU A 80 2.87 -1.86 11.08
CA GLU A 80 4.24 -1.48 10.71
C GLU A 80 4.41 -1.56 9.17
N LEU A 81 4.88 -0.47 8.57
CA LEU A 81 4.83 -0.26 7.12
C LEU A 81 5.69 -1.25 6.31
N LYS A 82 6.87 -1.63 6.81
CA LYS A 82 7.73 -2.60 6.12
C LYS A 82 7.08 -3.99 6.08
N SER A 83 6.46 -4.42 7.18
CA SER A 83 5.74 -5.68 7.28
C SER A 83 4.51 -5.69 6.38
N LEU A 84 3.77 -4.57 6.31
CA LEU A 84 2.65 -4.41 5.37
C LEU A 84 3.12 -4.57 3.92
N LYS A 85 4.23 -3.93 3.53
CA LYS A 85 4.83 -4.10 2.20
C LYS A 85 5.15 -5.58 1.91
N MET A 86 5.72 -6.30 2.88
CA MET A 86 6.07 -7.72 2.71
C MET A 86 4.84 -8.63 2.64
N TYR A 87 3.81 -8.30 3.42
CA TYR A 87 2.52 -8.96 3.40
C TYR A 87 1.82 -8.79 2.06
N MET A 88 1.75 -7.57 1.53
CA MET A 88 1.17 -7.33 0.21
C MET A 88 1.97 -8.04 -0.91
N TRP A 89 3.30 -8.09 -0.80
CA TRP A 89 4.14 -8.83 -1.75
C TRP A 89 3.92 -10.35 -1.68
N SER A 90 3.55 -10.91 -0.53
CA SER A 90 3.35 -12.35 -0.38
C SER A 90 2.29 -12.94 -1.32
N PHE A 91 1.32 -12.13 -1.77
CA PHE A 91 0.26 -12.56 -2.69
C PHE A 91 0.71 -12.72 -4.14
N ARG A 92 1.91 -12.25 -4.51
CA ARG A 92 2.37 -12.15 -5.91
C ARG A 92 2.23 -13.44 -6.71
N ASN A 93 2.44 -14.58 -6.07
CA ASN A 93 2.40 -15.91 -6.69
C ASN A 93 1.21 -16.75 -6.18
N GLU A 94 0.24 -16.14 -5.50
CA GLU A 94 -0.91 -16.84 -4.90
C GLU A 94 -2.15 -16.74 -5.78
N GLY A 95 -2.84 -17.86 -5.95
CA GLY A 95 -4.13 -17.92 -6.64
C GLY A 95 -5.28 -17.49 -5.73
N ALA A 96 -5.97 -16.40 -6.03
CA ALA A 96 -7.12 -15.94 -5.25
C ALA A 96 -8.12 -15.14 -6.07
N PHE A 97 -9.41 -15.25 -5.73
CA PHE A 97 -10.45 -14.36 -6.25
C PHE A 97 -10.28 -12.95 -5.65
N HIS A 98 -10.66 -11.93 -6.43
CA HIS A 98 -10.53 -10.51 -6.06
C HIS A 98 -11.24 -10.20 -4.73
N GLU A 99 -12.41 -10.78 -4.53
CA GLU A 99 -13.25 -10.63 -3.35
C GLU A 99 -12.59 -11.28 -2.13
N LYS A 100 -12.11 -12.52 -2.30
CA LYS A 100 -11.51 -13.28 -1.20
C LYS A 100 -10.24 -12.58 -0.69
N VAL A 101 -9.31 -12.24 -1.59
CA VAL A 101 -8.05 -11.62 -1.18
C VAL A 101 -8.26 -10.25 -0.54
N THR A 102 -9.25 -9.47 -0.99
CA THR A 102 -9.59 -8.19 -0.36
C THR A 102 -10.09 -8.39 1.08
N ASN A 103 -10.94 -9.39 1.32
CA ASN A 103 -11.43 -9.71 2.66
C ASN A 103 -10.32 -10.30 3.55
N ASP A 104 -9.49 -11.20 3.02
CA ASP A 104 -8.37 -11.79 3.76
C ASP A 104 -7.41 -10.70 4.30
N ILE A 105 -7.14 -9.66 3.50
CA ILE A 105 -6.31 -8.53 3.93
C ILE A 105 -7.00 -7.73 5.06
N VAL A 106 -8.31 -7.49 4.97
CA VAL A 106 -9.07 -6.84 6.04
C VAL A 106 -8.99 -7.67 7.32
N ASP A 107 -9.31 -8.96 7.24
CA ASP A 107 -9.36 -9.87 8.38
C ASP A 107 -8.00 -9.97 9.08
N GLU A 108 -6.92 -10.06 8.31
CA GLU A 108 -5.57 -10.15 8.87
C GLU A 108 -5.14 -8.85 9.55
N ILE A 109 -5.42 -7.68 8.97
CA ILE A 109 -5.14 -6.40 9.62
C ILE A 109 -5.99 -6.23 10.88
N VAL A 110 -7.28 -6.58 10.83
CA VAL A 110 -8.17 -6.56 12.01
C VAL A 110 -7.60 -7.46 13.10
N ARG A 111 -7.19 -8.68 12.76
CA ARG A 111 -6.62 -9.65 13.70
C ARG A 111 -5.39 -9.11 14.44
N VAL A 112 -4.50 -8.39 13.75
CA VAL A 112 -3.25 -7.89 14.36
C VAL A 112 -3.40 -6.51 15.02
N THR A 113 -4.40 -5.70 14.66
CA THR A 113 -4.52 -4.31 15.17
C THR A 113 -5.76 -3.99 15.99
N ASP A 114 -6.83 -4.79 15.91
CA ASP A 114 -8.15 -4.49 16.51
C ASP A 114 -8.56 -3.01 16.30
N PRO A 115 -8.68 -2.55 15.04
CA PRO A 115 -8.87 -1.13 14.75
C PRO A 115 -10.29 -0.68 15.08
N ARG A 116 -10.45 0.61 15.38
CA ARG A 116 -11.78 1.23 15.50
C ARG A 116 -12.53 1.15 14.17
N PHE A 117 -11.80 1.37 13.08
CA PHE A 117 -12.30 1.29 11.72
C PHE A 117 -11.21 0.88 10.75
N ILE A 118 -11.58 0.07 9.77
CA ILE A 118 -10.79 -0.13 8.56
C ILE A 118 -11.71 -0.30 7.36
N ARG A 119 -11.31 0.28 6.23
CA ARG A 119 -11.86 0.04 4.90
C ARG A 119 -10.72 -0.27 3.96
N ILE A 120 -10.88 -1.31 3.18
CA ILE A 120 -10.02 -1.57 2.02
C ILE A 120 -10.84 -1.38 0.76
N THR A 121 -10.32 -0.56 -0.15
CA THR A 121 -10.83 -0.40 -1.51
C THR A 121 -9.78 -0.95 -2.48
N ALA A 122 -10.06 -2.09 -3.09
CA ALA A 122 -9.23 -2.70 -4.12
C ALA A 122 -9.83 -2.41 -5.50
N LYS A 123 -9.13 -1.58 -6.28
CA LYS A 123 -9.49 -1.27 -7.67
C LYS A 123 -8.68 -2.16 -8.61
N TRP A 124 -9.31 -3.21 -9.12
CA TRP A 124 -8.67 -4.21 -9.96
C TRP A 124 -8.58 -3.75 -11.41
N TYR A 125 -7.52 -4.18 -12.08
CA TYR A 125 -7.31 -3.90 -13.48
C TYR A 125 -8.21 -4.78 -14.35
N VAL A 126 -8.44 -4.30 -15.58
CA VAL A 126 -9.45 -4.86 -16.49
C VAL A 126 -9.18 -6.34 -16.83
N ARG A 127 -10.27 -7.12 -16.85
CA ARG A 127 -10.32 -8.50 -17.34
C ARG A 127 -11.51 -8.69 -18.26
N GLY A 128 -11.27 -9.16 -19.48
CA GLY A 128 -12.34 -9.35 -20.47
C GLY A 128 -13.17 -8.08 -20.74
N GLY A 129 -12.56 -6.88 -20.61
CA GLY A 129 -13.27 -5.60 -20.75
C GLY A 129 -14.06 -5.16 -19.51
N ILE A 130 -13.99 -5.89 -18.40
CA ILE A 130 -14.72 -5.62 -17.16
C ILE A 130 -13.75 -5.15 -16.07
N TYR A 131 -14.13 -4.09 -15.35
CA TYR A 131 -13.43 -3.59 -14.17
C TYR A 131 -14.13 -4.09 -12.91
N THR A 132 -13.34 -4.48 -11.91
CA THR A 132 -13.83 -4.93 -10.60
C THR A 132 -13.33 -3.99 -9.52
N ASN A 133 -14.24 -3.50 -8.67
CA ASN A 133 -13.88 -2.76 -7.46
C ASN A 133 -14.46 -3.52 -6.27
N VAL A 134 -13.61 -3.89 -5.31
CA VAL A 134 -14.05 -4.55 -4.07
C VAL A 134 -13.82 -3.60 -2.92
N VAL A 135 -14.86 -3.36 -2.12
CA VAL A 135 -14.78 -2.59 -0.88
C VAL A 135 -15.18 -3.50 0.27
N ALA A 136 -14.29 -3.66 1.25
CA ALA A 136 -14.54 -4.41 2.47
C ALA A 136 -14.25 -3.53 3.69
N GLU A 137 -15.06 -3.66 4.74
CA GLU A 137 -14.98 -2.82 5.94
C GLU A 137 -15.10 -3.65 7.22
N HIS A 138 -14.41 -3.19 8.26
CA HIS A 138 -14.64 -3.60 9.63
C HIS A 138 -14.83 -2.37 10.52
N ARG A 139 -15.73 -2.49 11.50
CA ARG A 139 -16.04 -1.47 12.49
C ARG A 139 -16.06 -2.10 13.88
N GLN A 140 -15.30 -1.53 14.81
CA GLN A 140 -15.34 -1.96 16.20
C GLN A 140 -16.76 -1.73 16.76
N LYS A 141 -17.29 -2.72 17.50
CA LYS A 141 -18.63 -2.65 18.06
C LYS A 141 -18.75 -1.43 18.99
N GLY A 142 -19.71 -0.55 18.69
CA GLY A 142 -19.99 0.65 19.50
C GLY A 142 -19.15 1.88 19.13
N TRP A 143 -18.13 1.74 18.28
CA TRP A 143 -17.43 2.91 17.74
C TRP A 143 -18.35 3.69 16.78
N LYS A 144 -18.29 5.02 16.86
CA LYS A 144 -19.00 5.94 15.96
C LYS A 144 -17.99 6.93 15.37
N PRO A 145 -18.01 7.16 14.04
CA PRO A 145 -17.14 8.16 13.43
C PRO A 145 -17.46 9.56 13.96
N GLN A 146 -16.45 10.44 13.96
CA GLN A 146 -16.68 11.85 14.20
C GLN A 146 -17.66 12.42 13.17
N PRO A 147 -18.63 13.25 13.59
CA PRO A 147 -19.53 13.91 12.65
C PRO A 147 -18.74 14.82 11.71
N VAL A 148 -19.20 14.95 10.47
CA VAL A 148 -18.64 15.93 9.54
C VAL A 148 -18.81 17.31 10.14
N VAL A 149 -17.70 18.03 10.32
CA VAL A 149 -17.72 19.41 10.83
C VAL A 149 -18.25 20.31 9.71
N GLN A 150 -19.49 20.78 9.88
CA GLN A 150 -20.08 21.81 9.03
C GLN A 150 -19.95 23.15 9.75
N LEU A 151 -19.14 24.05 9.21
CA LEU A 151 -19.02 25.41 9.71
C LEU A 151 -20.06 26.30 9.02
N PRO A 152 -20.70 27.25 9.74
CA PRO A 152 -21.56 28.23 9.11
C PRO A 152 -20.81 29.01 8.02
N ALA A 153 -21.43 29.20 6.86
CA ALA A 153 -20.94 30.15 5.88
C ALA A 153 -21.12 31.55 6.46
N HIS A 154 -20.07 32.11 7.04
CA HIS A 154 -20.04 33.54 7.29
C HIS A 154 -20.01 34.22 5.92
N GLY A 155 -21.01 35.04 5.62
CA GLY A 155 -20.95 35.91 4.45
C GLY A 155 -19.64 36.70 4.50
N THR A 156 -19.04 36.98 3.34
CA THR A 156 -17.90 37.90 3.25
C THR A 156 -18.39 39.27 3.72
N ALA A 157 -18.28 39.55 5.02
CA ALA A 157 -18.30 40.91 5.51
C ALA A 157 -17.04 41.56 4.93
N THR A 158 -17.18 42.23 3.80
CA THR A 158 -16.22 43.24 3.40
C THR A 158 -16.21 44.23 4.55
N GLY A 159 -15.11 44.30 5.30
CA GLY A 159 -14.93 45.21 6.43
C GLY A 159 -14.88 46.67 6.00
N LEU A 160 -15.91 47.13 5.31
CA LEU A 160 -16.19 48.51 4.97
C LEU A 160 -17.44 48.88 5.77
N LEU A 161 -17.19 49.60 6.86
CA LEU A 161 -18.18 50.43 7.55
C LEU A 161 -18.68 51.52 6.61
#